data_AF-A0A966L613-F1
#
_entry.id   AF-A0A966L613-F1
#
_cell.length_a   1.000
_cell.length_b   1.000
_cell.length_c   1.000
_cell.angle_alpha   90.00
_cell.angle_beta   90.00
_cell.angle_gamma   90.00
#
_symmetry.space_group_name_H-M   'P 1'
#
loop_
_entity.id
_entity.type
_entity.pdbx_description
1 polymer ?
#
loop_
_entity_poly.entity_id
_entity_poly.type
_entity_poly.pdbx_seq_one_letter_code
_entity_poly.pdbx_strand_id
1 'polypeptide(L)'
;MKLPNTLANKSLADFKVGVDNVIFSVDTQLNRLLVLLIKRREEPFSNYWSLPGTLVRNGESLETAAYRILAEKISVNNLYLEQLYTFGGLEGDFPAAAESFGKRYLSVSYFALVRFEEAKLITERDYNITWYMIDKVPNLAFNHGQILEYGWRRLRNKVEYSPVAFEVLPELFTLNDLYQFYETILGKNFSDYSNFRNRLLKLGFLKDMGLKVSRGAGRPASLYRFDEEAFAPFKEQPLVFV
;
A
#
# COMPACT_ATOMS: atom_id res chain seq x y z
N MET A 1 4.06 -30.13 23.00
CA MET A 1 4.04 -30.74 21.64
C MET A 1 5.48 -30.75 21.13
N LYS A 2 6.16 -31.91 21.09
CA LYS A 2 7.51 -32.01 20.54
C LYS A 2 7.40 -32.15 19.03
N LEU A 3 8.05 -31.27 18.27
CA LEU A 3 8.14 -31.39 16.81
C LEU A 3 8.84 -32.72 16.46
N PRO A 4 8.29 -33.52 15.53
CA PRO A 4 8.89 -34.80 15.15
C PRO A 4 10.26 -34.57 14.53
N ASN A 5 11.25 -35.29 15.07
CA ASN A 5 12.64 -35.25 14.61
C ASN A 5 12.80 -36.23 13.44
N THR A 6 12.41 -35.81 12.25
CA THR A 6 12.59 -36.57 11.00
C THR A 6 13.33 -35.72 9.96
N LEU A 7 14.56 -35.31 10.28
CA LEU A 7 15.48 -34.77 9.28
C LEU A 7 16.36 -35.91 8.76
N ALA A 8 15.77 -36.75 7.91
CA ALA A 8 16.55 -37.38 6.85
C ALA A 8 17.18 -36.26 6.01
N ASN A 9 18.42 -36.46 5.57
CA ASN A 9 19.30 -35.49 4.93
C ASN A 9 18.70 -34.95 3.60
N LYS A 10 17.71 -34.05 3.68
CA LYS A 10 17.13 -33.36 2.53
C LYS A 10 18.07 -32.21 2.17
N SER A 11 18.45 -32.12 0.89
CA SER A 11 19.19 -30.97 0.38
C SER A 11 18.43 -29.68 0.65
N LEU A 12 19.18 -28.60 0.93
CA LEU A 12 18.59 -27.26 1.02
C LEU A 12 17.91 -26.90 -0.29
N ALA A 13 16.81 -26.15 -0.20
CA ALA A 13 16.10 -25.70 -1.38
C ALA A 13 16.64 -24.35 -1.86
N ASP A 14 16.88 -24.25 -3.16
CA ASP A 14 17.21 -22.98 -3.81
C ASP A 14 15.94 -22.22 -4.19
N PHE A 15 15.89 -20.93 -3.82
CA PHE A 15 14.77 -20.06 -4.14
C PHE A 15 15.18 -18.96 -5.11
N LYS A 16 14.28 -18.65 -6.05
CA LYS A 16 14.24 -17.35 -6.70
C LYS A 16 13.45 -16.38 -5.84
N VAL A 17 13.99 -15.20 -5.61
CA VAL A 17 13.35 -14.17 -4.79
C VAL A 17 12.64 -13.19 -5.72
N GLY A 18 11.32 -13.14 -5.58
CA GLY A 18 10.46 -12.12 -6.17
C GLY A 18 10.11 -11.05 -5.15
N VAL A 19 9.78 -9.87 -5.66
CA VAL A 19 9.22 -8.76 -4.92
C VAL A 19 7.91 -8.37 -5.59
N ASP A 20 6.82 -8.34 -4.81
CA ASP A 20 5.48 -7.99 -5.29
C ASP A 20 4.94 -6.79 -4.50
N ASN A 21 4.54 -5.74 -5.20
CA ASN A 21 4.03 -4.52 -4.59
C ASN A 21 2.50 -4.47 -4.63
N VAL A 22 1.88 -4.32 -3.46
CA VAL A 22 0.49 -3.88 -3.35
C VAL A 22 0.45 -2.37 -3.36
N ILE A 23 0.24 -1.76 -4.52
CA ILE A 23 0.22 -0.30 -4.67
C ILE A 23 -1.21 0.19 -4.52
N PHE A 24 -1.53 0.75 -3.35
CA PHE A 24 -2.81 1.39 -3.07
C PHE A 24 -2.81 2.85 -3.51
N SER A 25 -3.93 3.30 -4.05
CA SER A 25 -4.15 4.70 -4.38
C SER A 25 -5.46 5.20 -3.78
N VAL A 26 -5.41 6.37 -3.16
CA VAL A 26 -6.58 7.02 -2.54
C VAL A 26 -7.09 8.12 -3.44
N ASP A 27 -8.33 7.99 -3.91
CA ASP A 27 -9.06 9.00 -4.67
C ASP A 27 -10.14 9.62 -3.77
N THR A 28 -9.80 10.74 -3.13
CA THR A 28 -10.72 11.46 -2.24
C THR A 28 -11.82 12.21 -3.00
N GLN A 29 -11.64 12.50 -4.30
CA GLN A 29 -12.66 13.22 -5.08
C GLN A 29 -13.87 12.33 -5.35
N LEU A 30 -13.62 11.06 -5.69
CA LEU A 30 -14.66 10.08 -5.96
C LEU A 30 -14.88 9.10 -4.79
N ASN A 31 -14.14 9.27 -3.69
CA ASN A 31 -14.17 8.41 -2.52
C ASN A 31 -13.91 6.93 -2.87
N ARG A 32 -12.80 6.66 -3.56
CA ARG A 32 -12.42 5.33 -4.04
C ARG A 32 -11.04 4.93 -3.52
N LEU A 33 -10.96 3.74 -2.92
CA LEU A 33 -9.70 3.06 -2.67
C LEU A 33 -9.40 2.14 -3.86
N LEU A 34 -8.24 2.36 -4.48
CA LEU A 34 -7.81 1.68 -5.69
C LEU A 34 -6.55 0.84 -5.44
N VAL A 35 -6.32 -0.17 -6.26
CA VAL A 35 -5.08 -0.93 -6.34
C VAL A 35 -4.58 -1.02 -7.78
N LEU A 36 -3.27 -0.87 -7.98
CA LEU A 36 -2.67 -1.01 -9.30
C LEU A 36 -2.51 -2.49 -9.66
N LEU A 37 -3.04 -2.89 -10.81
CA LEU A 37 -2.89 -4.24 -11.34
C LEU A 37 -2.29 -4.22 -12.73
N ILE A 38 -1.53 -5.28 -13.05
CA ILE A 38 -0.95 -5.53 -14.36
C ILE A 38 -1.50 -6.83 -14.95
N LYS A 39 -1.84 -6.81 -16.24
CA LYS A 39 -2.31 -7.97 -16.98
C LYS A 39 -1.10 -8.75 -17.49
N ARG A 40 -1.01 -10.02 -17.10
CA ARG A 40 0.08 -10.92 -17.50
C ARG A 40 -0.04 -11.28 -18.98
N ARG A 41 1.09 -11.27 -19.69
CA ARG A 41 1.19 -11.66 -21.11
C ARG A 41 1.84 -13.02 -21.31
N GLU A 42 2.39 -13.61 -20.25
CA GLU A 42 3.19 -14.83 -20.29
C GLU A 42 2.61 -15.89 -19.35
N GLU A 43 2.80 -17.15 -19.73
CA GLU A 43 2.48 -18.28 -18.87
C GLU A 43 3.47 -18.39 -17.69
N PRO A 44 3.05 -19.01 -16.57
CA PRO A 44 1.68 -19.42 -16.25
C PRO A 44 0.78 -18.20 -15.96
N PHE A 45 -0.54 -18.42 -15.99
CA PHE A 45 -1.57 -17.40 -15.76
C PHE A 45 -1.55 -16.27 -16.80
N SER A 46 -1.34 -16.61 -18.07
CA SER A 46 -1.50 -15.63 -19.14
C SER A 46 -2.93 -15.06 -19.12
N ASN A 47 -3.07 -13.77 -19.41
CA ASN A 47 -4.32 -12.99 -19.35
C ASN A 47 -4.93 -12.74 -17.95
N TYR A 48 -4.36 -13.29 -16.87
CA TYR A 48 -4.77 -12.94 -15.51
C TYR A 48 -4.20 -11.58 -15.10
N TRP A 49 -4.91 -10.90 -14.21
CA TRP A 49 -4.37 -9.72 -13.52
C TRP A 49 -3.46 -10.14 -12.37
N SER A 50 -2.48 -9.32 -12.05
CA SER A 50 -1.53 -9.56 -10.97
C SER A 50 -1.05 -8.24 -10.39
N LEU A 51 -0.63 -8.27 -9.13
CA LEU A 51 0.19 -7.20 -8.54
C LEU A 51 1.47 -6.95 -9.36
N PRO A 52 1.96 -5.70 -9.43
CA PRO A 52 3.27 -5.39 -9.97
C PRO A 52 4.39 -6.14 -9.24
N GLY A 53 4.99 -7.10 -9.95
CA GLY A 53 6.04 -7.96 -9.40
C GLY A 53 7.32 -7.93 -10.23
N THR A 54 8.45 -8.20 -9.58
CA THR A 54 9.76 -8.33 -10.24
C THR A 54 10.65 -9.35 -9.52
N LEU A 55 11.66 -9.88 -10.20
CA LEU A 55 12.72 -10.66 -9.54
C LEU A 55 13.83 -9.73 -9.07
N VAL A 56 14.43 -10.09 -7.93
CA VAL A 56 15.58 -9.38 -7.37
C VAL A 56 16.81 -9.66 -8.24
N ARG A 57 17.52 -8.59 -8.62
CA ARG A 57 18.75 -8.67 -9.43
C ARG A 57 19.98 -8.94 -8.56
N ASN A 58 21.07 -9.40 -9.17
CA ASN A 58 22.35 -9.53 -8.48
C ASN A 58 22.84 -8.15 -8.00
N GLY A 59 23.20 -8.04 -6.71
CA GLY A 59 23.63 -6.78 -6.11
C GLY A 59 22.49 -5.80 -5.79
N GLU A 60 21.23 -6.19 -5.98
CA GLU A 60 20.06 -5.38 -5.67
C GLU A 60 19.46 -5.80 -4.31
N SER A 61 19.08 -4.82 -3.48
CA SER A 61 18.33 -5.09 -2.24
C SER A 61 16.84 -5.34 -2.53
N LEU A 62 16.13 -5.95 -1.58
CA LEU A 62 14.68 -6.18 -1.70
C LEU A 62 13.91 -4.85 -1.84
N GLU A 63 14.30 -3.85 -1.05
CA GLU A 63 13.71 -2.51 -1.08
C GLU A 63 14.01 -1.80 -2.41
N THR A 64 15.25 -1.90 -2.92
CA THR A 64 15.60 -1.36 -4.24
C THR A 64 14.77 -1.99 -5.36
N ALA A 65 14.54 -3.31 -5.29
CA ALA A 65 13.68 -4.00 -6.25
C ALA A 65 12.21 -3.53 -6.13
N ALA A 66 11.71 -3.30 -4.91
CA ALA A 66 10.37 -2.77 -4.66
C ALA A 66 10.19 -1.35 -5.21
N TYR A 67 11.15 -0.45 -4.99
CA TYR A 67 11.14 0.89 -5.57
C TYR A 67 11.25 0.85 -7.09
N ARG A 68 12.11 -0.01 -7.64
CA ARG A 68 12.28 -0.15 -9.09
C ARG A 68 10.98 -0.55 -9.76
N ILE A 69 10.31 -1.61 -9.29
CA ILE A 69 9.05 -2.04 -9.92
C ILE A 69 7.98 -0.97 -9.80
N LEU A 70 7.92 -0.22 -8.70
CA LEU A 70 7.02 0.93 -8.54
C LEU A 70 7.33 2.03 -9.56
N ALA A 71 8.59 2.47 -9.64
CA ALA A 71 9.06 3.54 -10.52
C ALA A 71 8.99 3.18 -12.01
N GLU A 72 8.97 1.90 -12.36
CA GLU A 72 8.69 1.43 -13.73
C GLU A 72 7.21 1.59 -14.11
N LYS A 73 6.28 1.65 -13.14
CA LYS A 73 4.83 1.67 -13.41
C LYS A 73 4.19 3.03 -13.21
N ILE A 74 4.60 3.75 -12.17
CA ILE A 74 4.00 5.03 -11.81
C ILE A 74 5.04 6.12 -11.62
N SER A 75 4.68 7.33 -12.01
CA SER A 75 5.38 8.56 -11.66
C SER A 75 4.57 9.25 -10.56
N VAL A 76 5.20 9.49 -9.42
CA VAL A 76 4.59 10.10 -8.24
C VAL A 76 5.68 10.83 -7.43
N ASN A 77 5.31 11.93 -6.77
CA ASN A 77 6.24 12.70 -5.93
C ASN A 77 6.27 12.14 -4.50
N ASN A 78 5.10 12.02 -3.88
CA ASN A 78 4.95 11.56 -2.50
C ASN A 78 4.37 10.15 -2.47
N LEU A 79 5.08 9.22 -1.85
CA LEU A 79 4.62 7.85 -1.65
C LEU A 79 5.10 7.32 -0.32
N TYR A 80 4.31 6.43 0.25
CA TYR A 80 4.73 5.56 1.33
C TYR A 80 5.05 4.17 0.78
N LEU A 81 6.11 3.52 1.27
CA LEU A 81 6.44 2.13 0.95
C LEU A 81 6.89 1.39 2.23
N GLU A 82 6.30 0.23 2.51
CA GLU A 82 6.67 -0.60 3.65
C GLU A 82 6.71 -2.08 3.25
N GLN A 83 7.66 -2.84 3.80
CA GLN A 83 7.67 -4.29 3.68
C GLN A 83 6.48 -4.90 4.43
N LEU A 84 5.69 -5.71 3.73
CA LEU A 84 4.44 -6.27 4.23
C LEU A 84 4.66 -7.62 4.92
N TYR A 85 4.98 -8.65 4.13
CA TYR A 85 5.20 -10.02 4.59
C TYR A 85 5.98 -10.82 3.53
N THR A 86 6.48 -12.00 3.90
CA THR A 86 7.14 -12.92 2.97
C THR A 86 6.30 -14.17 2.74
N PHE A 87 5.96 -14.43 1.49
CA PHE A 87 5.15 -15.57 1.06
C PHE A 87 6.05 -16.62 0.38
N GLY A 88 6.14 -17.80 0.98
CA GLY A 88 6.93 -18.93 0.46
C GLY A 88 6.33 -20.29 0.77
N GLY A 89 5.02 -20.33 1.05
CA GLY A 89 4.28 -21.53 1.40
C GLY A 89 4.28 -22.56 0.26
N LEU A 90 4.26 -23.84 0.62
CA LEU A 90 4.06 -24.95 -0.32
C LEU A 90 2.57 -25.26 -0.55
N GLU A 91 1.68 -24.63 0.21
CA GLU A 91 0.23 -24.83 0.19
C GLU A 91 -0.49 -23.60 -0.43
N GLY A 92 -1.56 -23.81 -1.20
CA GLY A 92 -2.31 -22.76 -1.93
C GLY A 92 -2.23 -22.94 -3.45
N ASP A 93 -2.37 -21.89 -4.26
CA ASP A 93 -2.12 -21.91 -5.73
C ASP A 93 -0.61 -21.89 -6.08
N PHE A 94 0.26 -21.96 -5.07
CA PHE A 94 1.71 -22.08 -5.19
C PHE A 94 2.26 -23.42 -5.75
N PRO A 95 1.62 -24.60 -5.56
CA PRO A 95 2.00 -25.84 -6.22
C PRO A 95 2.05 -25.67 -7.73
N ALA A 96 1.08 -24.94 -8.30
CA ALA A 96 1.05 -24.66 -9.73
C ALA A 96 2.27 -23.82 -10.16
N ALA A 97 2.71 -22.83 -9.40
CA ALA A 97 3.89 -22.02 -9.74
C ALA A 97 5.22 -22.79 -9.57
N ALA A 98 5.35 -23.58 -8.50
CA ALA A 98 6.54 -24.39 -8.26
C ALA A 98 6.70 -25.51 -9.30
N GLU A 99 5.59 -26.13 -9.72
CA GLU A 99 5.57 -27.12 -10.81
C GLU A 99 5.74 -26.46 -12.19
N SER A 100 5.13 -25.29 -12.44
CA SER A 100 5.16 -24.63 -13.75
C SER A 100 6.53 -24.09 -14.15
N PHE A 101 7.36 -23.68 -13.18
CA PHE A 101 8.68 -23.09 -13.46
C PHE A 101 9.86 -24.03 -13.11
N GLY A 102 9.58 -25.19 -12.52
CA GLY A 102 10.63 -26.12 -12.04
C GLY A 102 11.57 -25.52 -10.99
N LYS A 103 11.18 -24.42 -10.34
CA LYS A 103 11.96 -23.67 -9.35
C LYS A 103 11.07 -23.22 -8.21
N ARG A 104 11.63 -23.11 -7.01
CA ARG A 104 10.90 -22.51 -5.87
C ARG A 104 11.03 -21.00 -5.90
N TYR A 105 9.93 -20.33 -5.56
CA TYR A 105 9.86 -18.88 -5.47
C TYR A 105 9.54 -18.44 -4.04
N LEU A 106 10.18 -17.35 -3.62
CA LEU A 106 9.90 -16.63 -2.39
C LEU A 106 9.46 -15.23 -2.79
N SER A 107 8.22 -14.85 -2.49
CA SER A 107 7.72 -13.49 -2.73
C SER A 107 7.89 -12.66 -1.47
N VAL A 108 8.73 -11.63 -1.52
CA VAL A 108 8.81 -10.61 -0.49
C VAL A 108 7.87 -9.48 -0.89
N SER A 109 6.73 -9.40 -0.22
CA SER A 109 5.72 -8.40 -0.56
C SER A 109 5.97 -7.07 0.14
N TYR A 110 5.66 -5.99 -0.57
CA TYR A 110 5.60 -4.63 -0.03
C TYR A 110 4.20 -4.07 -0.27
N PHE A 111 3.81 -3.06 0.49
CA PHE A 111 2.67 -2.23 0.10
C PHE A 111 3.13 -0.78 -0.03
N ALA A 112 2.55 -0.10 -1.02
CA ALA A 112 2.73 1.32 -1.23
C ALA A 112 1.41 2.05 -1.08
N LEU A 113 1.45 3.31 -0.67
CA LEU A 113 0.29 4.20 -0.61
C LEU A 113 0.62 5.48 -1.38
N VAL A 114 -0.28 5.89 -2.26
CA VAL A 114 -0.16 7.12 -3.06
C VAL A 114 -1.50 7.84 -3.15
N ARG A 115 -1.48 9.12 -3.55
CA ARG A 115 -2.69 9.84 -3.94
C ARG A 115 -2.98 9.62 -5.42
N PHE A 116 -4.25 9.36 -5.74
CA PHE A 116 -4.67 9.11 -7.11
C PHE A 116 -4.37 10.27 -8.05
N GLU A 117 -4.59 11.50 -7.58
CA GLU A 117 -4.36 12.73 -8.36
C GLU A 117 -2.88 12.94 -8.75
N GLU A 118 -1.95 12.36 -7.98
CA GLU A 118 -0.50 12.51 -8.21
C GLU A 118 0.12 11.31 -8.91
N ALA A 119 -0.49 10.13 -8.81
CA ALA A 119 0.07 8.89 -9.33
C ALA A 119 -0.28 8.71 -10.82
N LYS A 120 0.64 9.13 -11.70
CA LYS A 120 0.48 8.99 -13.15
C LYS A 120 1.04 7.66 -13.63
N LEU A 121 0.28 6.92 -14.43
CA LEU A 121 0.79 5.72 -15.08
C LEU A 121 1.81 6.12 -16.15
N ILE A 122 3.00 5.54 -16.12
CA ILE A 122 4.07 5.88 -17.07
C ILE A 122 3.71 5.41 -18.50
N THR A 123 2.97 4.31 -18.60
CA THR A 123 2.62 3.70 -19.89
C THR A 123 1.10 3.51 -20.01
N GLU A 124 0.35 4.60 -20.19
CA GLU A 124 -1.10 4.53 -20.45
C GLU A 124 -1.47 3.82 -21.78
N ARG A 125 -0.51 3.71 -22.71
CA ARG A 125 -0.72 3.09 -24.03
C ARG A 125 -0.89 1.58 -23.98
N ASP A 126 -0.47 0.94 -22.90
CA ASP A 126 -0.64 -0.49 -22.69
C ASP A 126 -1.89 -0.73 -21.84
N TYR A 127 -2.97 -1.25 -22.43
CA TYR A 127 -4.19 -1.73 -21.73
C TYR A 127 -3.94 -2.86 -20.70
N ASN A 128 -2.68 -3.10 -20.35
CA ASN A 128 -2.21 -4.14 -19.47
C ASN A 128 -1.79 -3.59 -18.09
N ILE A 129 -2.08 -2.34 -17.79
CA ILE A 129 -1.93 -1.76 -16.45
C ILE A 129 -3.09 -0.81 -16.15
N THR A 130 -3.72 -0.96 -14.98
CA THR A 130 -4.83 -0.06 -14.59
C THR A 130 -5.11 -0.11 -13.10
N TRP A 131 -5.80 0.92 -12.61
CA TRP A 131 -6.32 1.01 -11.26
C TRP A 131 -7.66 0.28 -11.16
N TYR A 132 -7.77 -0.65 -10.22
CA TYR A 132 -9.01 -1.33 -9.86
C TYR A 132 -9.52 -0.83 -8.50
N MET A 133 -10.83 -0.62 -8.38
CA MET A 133 -11.44 -0.44 -7.06
C MET A 133 -11.27 -1.71 -6.24
N ILE A 134 -10.91 -1.56 -4.97
CA ILE A 134 -10.55 -2.68 -4.09
C ILE A 134 -11.68 -3.74 -4.00
N ASP A 135 -12.93 -3.30 -4.08
CA ASP A 135 -14.13 -4.14 -4.02
C ASP A 135 -14.55 -4.73 -5.39
N LYS A 136 -13.83 -4.40 -6.47
CA LYS A 136 -14.06 -4.88 -7.85
C LYS A 136 -12.85 -5.62 -8.43
N VAL A 137 -11.88 -5.98 -7.59
CA VAL A 137 -10.68 -6.70 -8.04
C VAL A 137 -11.08 -8.08 -8.59
N PRO A 138 -10.64 -8.45 -9.82
CA PRO A 138 -10.89 -9.77 -10.38
C PRO A 138 -10.01 -10.83 -9.71
N ASN A 139 -10.19 -12.10 -10.06
CA ASN A 139 -9.27 -13.15 -9.66
C ASN A 139 -7.85 -12.83 -10.15
N LEU A 140 -6.90 -12.85 -9.22
CA LEU A 140 -5.50 -12.54 -9.50
C LEU A 140 -4.69 -13.81 -9.75
N ALA A 141 -3.62 -13.69 -10.53
CA ALA A 141 -2.66 -14.76 -10.74
C ALA A 141 -1.95 -15.15 -9.45
N PHE A 142 -1.48 -16.40 -9.40
CA PHE A 142 -0.73 -16.94 -8.26
C PHE A 142 -1.51 -16.76 -6.95
N ASN A 143 -0.81 -16.40 -5.87
CA ASN A 143 -1.38 -16.06 -4.58
C ASN A 143 -1.63 -14.54 -4.41
N HIS A 144 -1.62 -13.75 -5.49
CA HIS A 144 -1.65 -12.28 -5.37
C HIS A 144 -2.94 -11.77 -4.70
N GLY A 145 -4.04 -12.52 -4.79
CA GLY A 145 -5.26 -12.24 -4.02
C GLY A 145 -5.05 -12.29 -2.50
N GLN A 146 -4.25 -13.26 -2.02
CA GLN A 146 -3.90 -13.37 -0.60
C GLN A 146 -2.98 -12.23 -0.15
N ILE A 147 -2.02 -11.86 -0.99
CA ILE A 147 -1.11 -10.73 -0.73
C ILE A 147 -1.91 -9.43 -0.64
N LEU A 148 -2.83 -9.21 -1.57
CA LEU A 148 -3.71 -8.04 -1.59
C LEU A 148 -4.58 -7.96 -0.33
N GLU A 149 -5.25 -9.04 0.06
CA GLU A 149 -6.10 -9.07 1.25
C GLU A 149 -5.30 -8.75 2.52
N TYR A 150 -4.10 -9.35 2.65
CA TYR A 150 -3.20 -9.04 3.76
C TYR A 150 -2.74 -7.58 3.74
N GLY A 151 -2.39 -7.05 2.56
CA GLY A 151 -2.01 -5.66 2.35
C GLY A 151 -3.11 -4.68 2.71
N TRP A 152 -4.35 -4.97 2.34
CA TRP A 152 -5.50 -4.11 2.61
C TRP A 152 -5.80 -4.06 4.11
N ARG A 153 -5.77 -5.20 4.80
CA ARG A 153 -5.89 -5.23 6.26
C ARG A 153 -4.75 -4.46 6.93
N ARG A 154 -3.51 -4.62 6.45
CA ARG A 154 -2.37 -3.86 6.98
C ARG A 154 -2.58 -2.36 6.80
N LEU A 155 -2.98 -1.90 5.62
CA LEU A 155 -3.23 -0.48 5.35
C LEU A 155 -4.27 0.11 6.32
N ARG A 156 -5.44 -0.55 6.46
CA ARG A 156 -6.51 -0.08 7.36
C ARG A 156 -6.02 0.07 8.79
N ASN A 157 -5.33 -0.94 9.32
CA ASN A 157 -4.79 -0.86 10.67
C ASN A 157 -3.72 0.25 10.75
N LYS A 158 -2.83 0.33 9.76
CA LYS A 158 -1.67 1.25 9.77
C LYS A 158 -2.09 2.71 9.81
N VAL A 159 -3.14 3.11 9.08
CA VAL A 159 -3.62 4.50 9.11
C VAL A 159 -4.20 4.89 10.47
N GLU A 160 -4.67 3.93 11.28
CA GLU A 160 -5.24 4.23 12.60
C GLU A 160 -4.18 4.60 13.64
N TYR A 161 -2.93 4.14 13.51
CA TYR A 161 -1.90 4.31 14.55
C TYR A 161 -0.58 4.91 14.05
N SER A 162 -0.45 5.24 12.76
CA SER A 162 0.81 5.77 12.21
C SER A 162 0.57 7.03 11.37
N PRO A 163 1.59 7.89 11.21
CA PRO A 163 1.48 9.13 10.46
C PRO A 163 1.49 8.92 8.93
N VAL A 164 1.26 7.70 8.44
CA VAL A 164 1.38 7.32 7.00
C VAL A 164 0.58 8.22 6.06
N ALA A 165 -0.56 8.77 6.51
CA ALA A 165 -1.34 9.71 5.73
C ALA A 165 -0.54 10.99 5.39
N PHE A 166 0.30 11.47 6.30
CA PHE A 166 1.10 12.68 6.12
C PHE A 166 2.28 12.50 5.17
N GLU A 167 2.72 11.26 4.94
CA GLU A 167 3.77 10.95 3.96
C GLU A 167 3.27 11.05 2.50
N VAL A 168 1.95 10.96 2.30
CA VAL A 168 1.34 11.00 0.96
C VAL A 168 0.52 12.27 0.71
N LEU A 169 0.08 12.96 1.76
CA LEU A 169 -0.63 14.22 1.62
C LEU A 169 0.29 15.34 1.07
N PRO A 170 -0.29 16.40 0.49
CA PRO A 170 0.47 17.61 0.18
C PRO A 170 1.08 18.21 1.44
N GLU A 171 2.11 19.04 1.30
CA GLU A 171 2.70 19.76 2.44
C GLU A 171 1.65 20.56 3.23
N LEU A 172 0.68 21.17 2.52
CA LEU A 172 -0.43 21.91 3.12
C LEU A 172 -1.76 21.22 2.83
N PHE A 173 -2.50 20.89 3.88
CA PHE A 173 -3.79 20.23 3.79
C PHE A 173 -4.79 20.84 4.78
N THR A 174 -6.08 20.71 4.48
CA THR A 174 -7.13 21.01 5.45
C THR A 174 -7.45 19.78 6.30
N LEU A 175 -8.03 19.97 7.50
CA LEU A 175 -8.52 18.82 8.29
C LEU A 175 -9.61 18.03 7.57
N ASN A 176 -10.36 18.66 6.66
CA ASN A 176 -11.33 17.96 5.84
C ASN A 176 -10.64 17.08 4.79
N ASP A 177 -9.54 17.53 4.18
CA ASP A 177 -8.76 16.69 3.25
C ASP A 177 -8.26 15.42 3.95
N LEU A 178 -7.72 15.59 5.16
CA LEU A 178 -7.27 14.48 5.99
C LEU A 178 -8.43 13.56 6.39
N TYR A 179 -9.58 14.12 6.81
CA TYR A 179 -10.77 13.33 7.15
C TYR A 179 -11.27 12.50 5.95
N GLN A 180 -11.37 13.11 4.76
CA GLN A 180 -11.79 12.40 3.55
C GLN A 180 -10.80 11.30 3.17
N PHE A 181 -9.49 11.55 3.33
CA PHE A 181 -8.47 10.52 3.12
C PHE A 181 -8.69 9.29 4.02
N TYR A 182 -8.94 9.51 5.31
CA TYR A 182 -9.24 8.43 6.25
C TYR A 182 -10.58 7.74 5.95
N GLU A 183 -11.62 8.51 5.63
CA GLU A 183 -12.95 7.95 5.26
C GLU A 183 -12.86 7.05 4.03
N THR A 184 -12.06 7.42 3.02
CA THR A 184 -11.86 6.60 1.82
C THR A 184 -11.19 5.27 2.12
N ILE A 185 -10.31 5.19 3.13
CA ILE A 185 -9.60 3.97 3.50
C ILE A 185 -10.39 3.10 4.49
N LEU A 186 -10.94 3.73 5.53
CA LEU A 186 -11.61 3.05 6.64
C LEU A 186 -13.11 2.82 6.39
N GLY A 187 -13.67 3.52 5.41
CA GLY A 187 -15.08 3.48 5.07
C GLY A 187 -15.89 4.56 5.77
N LYS A 188 -17.14 4.70 5.31
CA LYS A 188 -18.09 5.64 5.89
C LYS A 188 -18.33 5.33 7.37
N ASN A 189 -18.51 6.39 8.16
CA ASN A 189 -18.77 6.32 9.60
C ASN A 189 -17.62 5.80 10.47
N PHE A 190 -16.38 5.78 9.97
CA PHE A 190 -15.21 5.47 10.81
C PHE A 190 -15.09 6.45 12.01
N SER A 191 -15.52 7.70 11.82
CA SER A 191 -15.63 8.72 12.87
C SER A 191 -16.58 9.84 12.44
N ASP A 192 -17.04 10.65 13.38
CA ASP A 192 -17.63 11.96 13.07
C ASP A 192 -16.51 12.99 12.86
N TYR A 193 -16.70 13.89 11.90
CA TYR A 193 -15.73 14.94 11.59
C TYR A 193 -15.34 15.80 12.80
N SER A 194 -16.27 16.12 13.69
CA SER A 194 -16.03 16.95 14.87
C SER A 194 -15.12 16.25 15.87
N ASN A 195 -15.39 14.98 16.16
CA ASN A 195 -14.58 14.12 17.02
C ASN A 195 -13.19 13.90 16.43
N PHE A 196 -13.10 13.59 15.13
CA PHE A 196 -11.84 13.46 14.40
C PHE A 196 -10.99 14.72 14.52
N ARG A 197 -11.58 15.88 14.19
CA ARG A 197 -10.92 17.19 14.29
C ARG A 197 -10.46 17.48 15.71
N ASN A 198 -11.33 17.30 16.70
CA ASN A 198 -11.00 17.60 18.09
C ASN A 198 -9.88 16.69 18.61
N ARG A 199 -9.87 15.40 18.24
CA ARG A 199 -8.83 14.46 18.63
C ARG A 199 -7.49 14.85 18.01
N LEU A 200 -7.42 15.05 16.69
CA LEU A 200 -6.18 15.37 16.00
C LEU A 200 -5.55 16.68 16.50
N LEU A 201 -6.36 17.73 16.69
CA LEU A 201 -5.84 19.01 17.20
C LEU A 201 -5.29 18.88 18.63
N LYS A 202 -5.90 18.03 19.47
CA LYS A 202 -5.41 17.78 20.83
C LYS A 202 -4.07 17.05 20.87
N LEU A 203 -3.73 16.27 19.83
CA LEU A 203 -2.45 15.56 19.76
C LEU A 203 -1.27 16.51 19.50
N GLY A 204 -1.53 17.72 19.00
CA GLY A 204 -0.53 18.80 18.96
C GLY A 204 0.56 18.68 17.88
N PHE A 205 0.52 17.67 17.01
CA PHE A 205 1.47 17.50 15.91
C PHE A 205 1.04 18.17 14.58
N LEU A 206 0.01 19.01 14.62
CA LEU A 206 -0.47 19.76 13.46
C LEU A 206 -0.21 21.25 13.67
N LYS A 207 0.59 21.85 12.79
CA LYS A 207 0.88 23.28 12.80
C LYS A 207 -0.13 24.05 11.95
N ASP A 208 -0.91 24.95 12.56
CA ASP A 208 -1.75 25.91 11.84
C ASP A 208 -0.85 26.94 11.16
N MET A 209 -0.98 27.08 9.84
CA MET A 209 -0.15 27.99 9.05
C MET A 209 -0.71 29.42 8.99
N GLY A 210 -1.86 29.70 9.61
CA GLY A 210 -2.55 30.99 9.54
C GLY A 210 -3.15 31.29 8.16
N LEU A 211 -3.05 30.34 7.23
CA LEU A 211 -3.59 30.43 5.88
C LEU A 211 -4.95 29.75 5.81
N LYS A 212 -5.82 30.28 4.94
CA LYS A 212 -7.15 29.70 4.70
C LYS A 212 -7.41 29.53 3.21
N VAL A 213 -8.14 28.48 2.86
CA VAL A 213 -8.57 28.20 1.48
C VAL A 213 -10.08 28.09 1.40
N SER A 214 -10.66 28.58 0.30
CA SER A 214 -12.07 28.36 -0.04
C SER A 214 -12.15 27.46 -1.26
N ARG A 215 -12.87 26.34 -1.13
CA ARG A 215 -13.08 25.33 -2.20
C ARG A 215 -14.58 25.15 -2.48
N GLY A 216 -15.31 26.26 -2.61
CA GLY A 216 -16.74 26.27 -2.90
C GLY A 216 -17.55 27.13 -1.92
N ALA A 217 -18.83 26.82 -1.77
CA ALA A 217 -19.71 27.52 -0.84
C ALA A 217 -19.45 27.06 0.60
N GLY A 218 -19.05 27.99 1.48
CA GLY A 218 -18.80 27.70 2.89
C GLY A 218 -17.77 28.63 3.52
N ARG A 219 -17.50 28.43 4.81
CA ARG A 219 -16.44 29.15 5.52
C ARG A 219 -15.07 28.67 5.03
N PRO A 220 -14.09 29.57 4.80
CA PRO A 220 -12.73 29.17 4.46
C PRO A 220 -12.14 28.22 5.51
N ALA A 221 -11.50 27.15 5.05
CA ALA A 221 -10.87 26.14 5.90
C ALA A 221 -9.40 26.52 6.18
N SER A 222 -8.94 26.31 7.42
CA SER A 222 -7.53 26.49 7.78
C SER A 222 -6.64 25.44 7.12
N LEU A 223 -5.44 25.86 6.71
CA LEU A 223 -4.38 24.99 6.22
C LEU A 223 -3.43 24.63 7.36
N TYR A 224 -3.12 23.34 7.44
CA TYR A 224 -2.21 22.76 8.41
C TYR A 224 -1.04 22.11 7.69
N ARG A 225 0.06 21.95 8.42
CA ARG A 225 1.20 21.13 8.06
C ARG A 225 1.48 20.11 9.15
N PHE A 226 1.93 18.93 8.76
CA PHE A 226 2.43 17.93 9.72
C PHE A 226 3.72 18.44 10.37
N ASP A 227 3.81 18.31 11.69
CA ASP A 227 4.97 18.73 12.48
C ASP A 227 5.70 17.48 13.00
N GLU A 228 6.75 17.09 12.28
CA GLU A 228 7.55 15.89 12.61
C GLU A 228 8.24 15.99 13.97
N GLU A 229 8.67 17.20 14.37
CA GLU A 229 9.33 17.43 15.65
C GLU A 229 8.33 17.26 16.79
N ALA A 230 7.15 17.86 16.66
CA ALA A 230 6.06 17.66 17.61
C ALA A 230 5.54 16.21 17.62
N PHE A 231 5.64 15.48 16.50
CA PHE A 231 5.27 14.07 16.42
C PHE A 231 6.31 13.11 17.03
N ALA A 232 7.59 13.49 17.08
CA ALA A 232 8.68 12.60 17.50
C ALA A 232 8.45 11.87 18.85
N PRO A 233 7.91 12.51 19.92
CA PRO A 233 7.64 11.85 21.20
C PRO A 233 6.59 10.74 21.13
N PHE A 234 5.80 10.69 20.06
CA PHE A 234 4.72 9.73 19.89
C PHE A 234 5.11 8.50 19.07
N LYS A 235 6.29 8.48 18.44
CA LYS A 235 6.73 7.37 17.56
C LYS A 235 6.72 6.00 18.25
N GLU A 236 6.94 5.96 19.56
CA GLU A 236 6.96 4.72 20.36
C GLU A 236 5.72 4.54 21.24
N GLN A 237 4.76 5.47 21.16
CA GLN A 237 3.54 5.39 21.96
C GLN A 237 2.43 4.67 21.17
N PRO A 238 1.55 3.92 21.86
CA PRO A 238 0.32 3.42 21.25
C PRO A 238 -0.62 4.60 21.00
N LEU A 239 -0.41 5.30 19.88
CA LEU A 239 -1.34 6.31 19.40
C LEU A 239 -2.45 5.64 18.60
N VAL A 240 -3.68 6.07 18.86
CA VAL A 240 -4.82 5.78 18.01
C VAL A 240 -5.33 7.13 17.50
N PHE A 241 -4.98 7.45 16.26
CA PHE A 241 -5.38 8.67 15.56
C PHE A 241 -6.90 8.76 15.43
N VAL A 242 -7.59 7.61 15.35
CA VAL A 242 -9.04 7.51 15.17
C VAL A 242 -9.71 6.47 16.05
#